data_AF-A0A2E8XSF2-F1
#
_entry.id   AF-A0A2E8XSF2-F1
#
_cell.length_a   1.000
_cell.length_b   1.000
_cell.length_c   1.000
_cell.angle_alpha   90.00
_cell.angle_beta   90.00
_cell.angle_gamma   90.00
#
_symmetry.space_group_name_H-M   'P 1'
#
loop_
_entity.id
_entity.type
_entity.pdbx_description
1 polymer ?
#
loop_
_entity_poly.entity_id
_entity_poly.type
_entity_poly.pdbx_seq_one_letter_code
_entity_poly.pdbx_strand_id
1 'polypeptide(L)'
;MEAALRKLDAKRIAIWVPLYEQTLKNTFGYYEEPGFEVSQSVCLGVEHPVHSINIEMSDVESAFEKIDGDDIDVLVHIGASIGIGHMMEHMQQKFGKPFLSINQTTYWYALRAHGITDPIEGYGRLPRETSIT
;
A
#
# COMPACT_ATOMS: atom_id res chain seq x y z
N MET A 1 1.90 8.89 -1.72
CA MET A 1 1.76 7.95 -0.58
C MET A 1 1.67 8.69 0.73
N GLU A 2 2.63 9.58 1.06
CA GLU A 2 2.64 10.35 2.31
C GLU A 2 1.28 10.96 2.68
N ALA A 3 0.62 11.70 1.78
CA ALA A 3 -0.66 12.34 2.06
C ALA A 3 -1.76 11.34 2.47
N ALA A 4 -1.77 10.13 1.89
CA ALA A 4 -2.71 9.08 2.26
C ALA A 4 -2.39 8.48 3.63
N LEU A 5 -1.10 8.28 3.94
CA LEU A 5 -0.68 7.82 5.26
C LEU A 5 -1.07 8.83 6.35
N ARG A 6 -0.88 10.13 6.09
CA ARG A 6 -1.34 11.20 7.00
C ARG A 6 -2.87 11.23 7.13
N LYS A 7 -3.60 11.09 6.02
CA LYS A 7 -5.08 11.02 6.03
C LYS A 7 -5.62 9.86 6.88
N LEU A 8 -4.85 8.77 6.98
CA LEU A 8 -5.19 7.60 7.78
C LEU A 8 -4.60 7.63 9.20
N ASP A 9 -3.99 8.74 9.62
CA ASP A 9 -3.32 8.90 10.92
C ASP A 9 -2.24 7.84 11.18
N ALA A 10 -1.61 7.31 10.13
CA ALA A 10 -0.61 6.25 10.23
C ALA A 10 0.71 6.75 10.82
N LYS A 11 1.31 5.95 11.69
CA LYS A 11 2.67 6.15 12.22
C LYS A 11 3.58 4.97 11.90
N ARG A 12 3.10 3.75 12.12
CA ARG A 12 3.82 2.49 11.87
C ARG A 12 3.26 1.79 10.64
N ILE A 13 4.13 1.47 9.69
CA ILE A 13 3.72 0.85 8.43
C ILE A 13 4.53 -0.42 8.16
N ALA A 14 3.88 -1.37 7.49
CA ALA A 14 4.56 -2.54 6.93
C ALA A 14 4.52 -2.47 5.40
N ILE A 15 5.66 -2.66 4.75
CA ILE A 15 5.83 -2.44 3.32
C ILE A 15 6.13 -3.74 2.57
N TRP A 16 5.36 -4.02 1.54
CA TRP A 16 5.68 -5.04 0.55
C TRP A 16 6.07 -4.42 -0.80
N VAL A 17 7.14 -4.95 -1.40
CA VAL A 17 7.54 -4.68 -2.79
C VAL A 17 7.64 -6.00 -3.58
N PRO A 18 7.24 -6.05 -4.87
CA PRO A 18 7.40 -7.25 -5.66
C PRO A 18 8.85 -7.51 -6.10
N LEU A 19 9.73 -6.49 -6.11
CA LEU A 19 11.09 -6.55 -6.64
C LEU A 19 12.12 -7.06 -5.59
N TYR A 20 13.35 -6.55 -5.63
CA TYR A 20 14.49 -7.00 -4.81
C TYR A 20 14.75 -6.13 -3.57
N GLU A 21 15.47 -6.66 -2.59
CA GLU A 21 15.86 -5.95 -1.35
C GLU A 21 16.60 -4.63 -1.58
N GLN A 22 17.38 -4.52 -2.67
CA GLN A 22 18.06 -3.26 -3.00
C GLN A 22 17.06 -2.12 -3.25
N THR A 23 15.84 -2.44 -3.72
CA THR A 23 14.74 -1.49 -3.85
C THR A 23 14.14 -1.12 -2.48
N LEU A 24 14.19 -2.01 -1.47
CA LEU A 24 13.69 -1.74 -0.12
C LEU A 24 14.52 -0.69 0.62
N LYS A 25 15.87 -0.73 0.52
CA LYS A 25 16.74 0.23 1.22
C LYS A 25 16.43 1.69 0.91
N ASN A 26 16.16 2.00 -0.36
CA ASN A 26 15.76 3.34 -0.78
C ASN A 26 14.32 3.68 -0.38
N THR A 27 13.49 2.66 -0.18
CA THR A 27 12.08 2.82 0.20
C THR A 27 11.94 3.24 1.66
N PHE A 28 12.76 2.72 2.58
CA PHE A 28 12.69 3.10 4.00
C PHE A 28 12.98 4.57 4.22
N GLY A 29 14.09 5.08 3.69
CA GLY A 29 14.46 6.50 3.86
C GLY A 29 13.36 7.45 3.37
N TYR A 30 12.67 7.10 2.28
CA TYR A 30 11.56 7.89 1.76
C TYR A 30 10.36 8.00 2.72
N TYR A 31 10.09 6.98 3.53
CA TYR A 31 8.99 6.99 4.51
C TYR A 31 9.44 7.45 5.91
N GLU A 32 10.68 7.18 6.28
CA GLU A 32 11.25 7.59 7.56
C GLU A 32 11.51 9.10 7.62
N GLU A 33 11.96 9.72 6.53
CA GLU A 33 12.20 11.17 6.43
C GLU A 33 10.96 12.03 6.81
N PRO A 34 9.75 11.75 6.31
CA PRO A 34 8.53 12.46 6.72
C PRO A 34 7.95 12.01 8.09
N GLY A 35 8.60 11.06 8.76
CA GLY A 35 8.31 10.65 10.14
C GLY A 35 7.49 9.37 10.33
N PHE A 36 7.38 8.50 9.31
CA PHE A 36 6.75 7.18 9.48
C PHE A 36 7.79 6.13 9.91
N GLU A 37 7.40 5.21 10.78
CA GLU A 37 8.21 4.07 11.17
C GLU A 37 7.92 2.89 10.24
N VAL A 38 8.91 2.44 9.48
CA VAL A 38 8.79 1.22 8.67
C VAL A 38 9.17 0.02 9.53
N SER A 39 8.20 -0.54 10.26
CA SER A 39 8.47 -1.57 11.27
C SER A 39 8.78 -2.94 10.64
N GLN A 40 8.18 -3.27 9.50
CA GLN A 40 8.37 -4.54 8.80
C GLN A 40 8.39 -4.36 7.28
N SER A 41 9.09 -5.25 6.57
CA SER A 41 9.03 -5.28 5.11
C SER A 41 9.32 -6.65 4.51
N VAL A 42 8.79 -6.88 3.32
CA VAL A 42 9.05 -8.11 2.56
C VAL A 42 9.18 -7.81 1.07
N CYS A 43 10.00 -8.61 0.39
CA CYS A 43 10.10 -8.61 -1.05
C CYS A 43 9.87 -10.01 -1.62
N LEU A 44 9.20 -10.11 -2.78
CA LEU A 44 9.00 -11.41 -3.45
C LEU A 44 10.10 -11.76 -4.46
N GLY A 45 11.03 -10.84 -4.74
CA GLY A 45 12.22 -11.13 -5.54
C GLY A 45 11.91 -11.40 -7.02
N VAL A 46 10.88 -10.76 -7.56
CA VAL A 46 10.51 -10.92 -8.98
C VAL A 46 11.63 -10.38 -9.87
N GLU A 47 12.07 -11.21 -10.82
CA GLU A 47 13.29 -10.95 -11.58
C GLU A 47 13.22 -9.70 -12.47
N HIS A 48 12.06 -9.48 -13.07
CA HIS A 48 11.82 -8.34 -13.95
C HIS A 48 10.48 -7.69 -13.60
N PRO A 49 10.35 -6.34 -13.55
CA PRO A 49 9.10 -5.67 -13.17
C PRO A 49 7.87 -6.04 -14.01
N VAL A 50 8.08 -6.50 -15.24
CA VAL A 50 7.01 -6.99 -16.11
C VAL A 50 6.41 -8.30 -15.61
N HIS A 51 7.20 -9.13 -14.91
CA HIS A 51 6.73 -10.41 -14.37
C HIS A 51 5.90 -10.24 -13.10
N SER A 52 5.82 -9.04 -12.51
CA SER A 52 4.98 -8.80 -11.33
C SER A 52 3.49 -9.00 -11.63
N ILE A 53 3.09 -9.00 -12.91
CA ILE A 53 1.73 -9.33 -13.35
C ILE A 53 1.36 -10.81 -13.10
N ASN A 54 2.37 -11.68 -12.98
CA ASN A 54 2.22 -13.13 -12.80
C ASN A 54 2.22 -13.54 -11.32
N ILE A 55 2.33 -12.58 -10.38
CA ILE A 55 2.25 -12.89 -8.96
C ILE A 55 0.81 -13.29 -8.64
N GLU A 56 0.65 -14.49 -8.07
CA GLU A 56 -0.65 -14.98 -7.64
C GLU A 56 -1.15 -14.20 -6.41
N MET A 57 -2.45 -14.04 -6.33
CA MET A 57 -3.08 -13.27 -5.24
C MET A 57 -2.80 -13.89 -3.86
N SER A 58 -2.70 -15.22 -3.80
CA SER A 58 -2.30 -15.94 -2.58
C SER A 58 -0.88 -15.58 -2.13
N ASP A 59 0.04 -15.33 -3.06
CA ASP A 59 1.42 -14.95 -2.71
C ASP A 59 1.47 -13.53 -2.14
N VAL A 60 0.60 -12.63 -2.64
CA VAL A 60 0.42 -11.28 -2.07
C VAL A 60 -0.09 -11.38 -0.65
N GLU A 61 -1.14 -12.17 -0.41
CA GLU A 61 -1.68 -12.40 0.92
C GLU A 61 -0.65 -12.99 1.88
N SER A 62 0.04 -14.05 1.48
CA SER A 62 1.10 -14.67 2.29
C SER A 62 2.31 -13.77 2.51
N ALA A 63 2.57 -12.81 1.61
CA ALA A 63 3.59 -11.80 1.85
C ALA A 63 3.17 -10.88 3.01
N PHE A 64 1.93 -10.38 3.00
CA PHE A 64 1.44 -9.51 4.07
C PHE A 64 1.28 -10.24 5.41
N GLU A 65 0.88 -11.51 5.41
CA GLU A 65 0.83 -12.33 6.64
C GLU A 65 2.19 -12.41 7.37
N LYS A 66 3.31 -12.30 6.64
CA LYS A 66 4.66 -12.34 7.24
C LYS A 66 5.08 -11.03 7.89
N ILE A 67 4.48 -9.92 7.51
CA ILE A 67 4.87 -8.56 7.93
C ILE A 67 3.79 -7.83 8.70
N ASP A 68 2.61 -8.44 8.85
CA ASP A 68 1.55 -7.91 9.69
C ASP A 68 1.87 -8.10 11.18
N GLY A 69 1.35 -7.19 12.00
CA GLY A 69 1.52 -7.19 13.46
C GLY A 69 0.56 -6.22 14.13
N ASP A 70 0.26 -6.45 15.41
CA ASP A 70 -0.71 -5.64 16.17
C ASP A 70 -0.30 -4.15 16.29
N ASP A 71 1.00 -3.86 16.13
CA ASP A 71 1.56 -2.51 16.17
C ASP A 71 1.66 -1.82 14.79
N ILE A 72 1.19 -2.46 13.73
CA ILE A 72 1.16 -1.91 12.37
C ILE A 72 -0.18 -1.20 12.12
N ASP A 73 -0.10 0.10 11.81
CA ASP A 73 -1.28 0.93 11.50
C ASP A 73 -1.79 0.69 10.08
N VAL A 74 -0.88 0.59 9.10
CA VAL A 74 -1.24 0.48 7.67
C VAL A 74 -0.31 -0.49 6.93
N LEU A 75 -0.91 -1.38 6.15
CA LEU A 75 -0.21 -2.23 5.20
C LEU A 75 -0.03 -1.49 3.87
N VAL A 76 1.18 -1.50 3.30
CA VAL A 76 1.51 -0.73 2.10
C VAL A 76 2.14 -1.60 1.03
N HIS A 77 1.58 -1.57 -0.16
CA HIS A 77 2.16 -2.16 -1.36
C HIS A 77 2.75 -1.09 -2.28
N ILE A 78 4.03 -1.29 -2.65
CA ILE A 78 4.75 -0.46 -3.62
C ILE A 78 5.14 -1.31 -4.83
N GLY A 79 4.37 -1.18 -5.92
CA GLY A 79 4.62 -1.86 -7.20
C GLY A 79 3.50 -1.59 -8.20
N ALA A 80 3.78 -0.85 -9.28
CA ALA A 80 2.72 -0.38 -10.17
C ALA A 80 2.19 -1.46 -11.14
N SER A 81 2.99 -2.48 -11.45
CA SER A 81 2.66 -3.47 -12.49
C SER A 81 1.61 -4.50 -12.07
N ILE A 82 1.47 -4.82 -10.78
CA ILE A 82 0.56 -5.88 -10.33
C ILE A 82 -0.90 -5.40 -10.21
N GLY A 83 -1.84 -6.21 -10.70
CA GLY A 83 -3.27 -5.92 -10.73
C GLY A 83 -4.03 -6.28 -9.44
N ILE A 84 -3.69 -5.66 -8.30
CA ILE A 84 -4.32 -5.98 -6.99
C ILE A 84 -5.56 -5.13 -6.64
N GLY A 85 -6.05 -4.29 -7.56
CA GLY A 85 -7.15 -3.36 -7.24
C GLY A 85 -8.41 -4.05 -6.71
N HIS A 86 -8.74 -5.24 -7.22
CA HIS A 86 -9.93 -6.00 -6.85
C HIS A 86 -9.86 -6.65 -5.46
N MET A 87 -8.67 -6.82 -4.89
CA MET A 87 -8.48 -7.44 -3.56
C MET A 87 -8.38 -6.44 -2.43
N MET A 88 -8.41 -5.13 -2.71
CA MET A 88 -8.16 -4.09 -1.70
C MET A 88 -9.13 -4.21 -0.51
N GLU A 89 -10.43 -4.42 -0.75
CA GLU A 89 -11.39 -4.64 0.34
C GLU A 89 -11.17 -5.96 1.08
N HIS A 90 -10.86 -7.03 0.35
CA HIS A 90 -10.60 -8.34 0.95
C HIS A 90 -9.42 -8.27 1.92
N MET A 91 -8.30 -7.66 1.50
CA MET A 91 -7.12 -7.49 2.34
C MET A 91 -7.45 -6.73 3.62
N GLN A 92 -8.19 -5.62 3.52
CA GLN A 92 -8.58 -4.86 4.72
C GLN A 92 -9.50 -5.65 5.66
N GLN A 93 -10.44 -6.43 5.12
CA GLN A 93 -11.31 -7.29 5.94
C GLN A 93 -10.51 -8.37 6.65
N LYS A 94 -9.55 -8.98 5.94
CA LYS A 94 -8.68 -10.04 6.47
C LYS A 94 -7.77 -9.56 7.59
N PHE A 95 -7.07 -8.44 7.38
CA PHE A 95 -6.08 -7.91 8.32
C PHE A 95 -6.66 -6.92 9.33
N GLY A 96 -7.92 -6.51 9.18
CA GLY A 96 -8.60 -5.59 10.11
C GLY A 96 -8.02 -4.18 10.13
N LYS A 97 -7.20 -3.79 9.15
CA LYS A 97 -6.52 -2.48 9.08
C LYS A 97 -6.47 -1.94 7.65
N PRO A 98 -6.23 -0.63 7.47
CA PRO A 98 -6.11 -0.05 6.14
C PRO A 98 -5.01 -0.70 5.30
N PHE A 99 -5.30 -0.87 4.01
CA PHE A 99 -4.36 -1.40 3.03
C PHE A 99 -4.24 -0.42 1.87
N LEU A 100 -3.01 0.02 1.58
CA LEU A 100 -2.72 0.99 0.52
C LEU A 100 -1.91 0.35 -0.59
N SER A 101 -2.34 0.59 -1.83
CA SER A 101 -1.55 0.31 -3.03
C SER A 101 -1.12 1.62 -3.68
N ILE A 102 0.11 1.68 -4.21
CA ILE A 102 0.59 2.83 -4.96
C ILE A 102 -0.36 3.29 -6.08
N ASN A 103 -0.99 2.34 -6.81
CA ASN A 103 -1.91 2.68 -7.90
C ASN A 103 -3.17 3.37 -7.35
N GLN A 104 -3.82 2.76 -6.35
CA GLN A 104 -5.00 3.33 -5.71
C GLN A 104 -4.71 4.70 -5.09
N THR A 105 -3.62 4.81 -4.33
CA THR A 105 -3.26 6.06 -3.67
C THR A 105 -2.96 7.17 -4.68
N THR A 106 -2.33 6.84 -5.81
CA THR A 106 -2.10 7.78 -6.92
C THR A 106 -3.43 8.29 -7.48
N TYR A 107 -4.38 7.40 -7.78
CA TYR A 107 -5.68 7.81 -8.30
C TYR A 107 -6.47 8.65 -7.30
N TRP A 108 -6.55 8.22 -6.04
CA TRP A 108 -7.21 8.99 -4.98
C TRP A 108 -6.63 10.41 -4.89
N TYR A 109 -5.31 10.54 -4.80
CA TYR A 109 -4.66 11.84 -4.68
C TYR A 109 -4.95 12.73 -5.88
N ALA A 110 -4.83 12.19 -7.11
CA ALA A 110 -5.10 12.93 -8.34
C ALA A 110 -6.56 13.43 -8.38
N LEU A 111 -7.53 12.56 -8.10
CA LEU A 111 -8.95 12.93 -8.09
C LEU A 111 -9.22 14.06 -7.10
N ARG A 112 -8.72 13.94 -5.86
CA ARG A 112 -8.94 14.96 -4.82
C ARG A 112 -8.22 16.27 -5.13
N ALA A 113 -7.01 16.22 -5.68
CA ALA A 113 -6.27 17.41 -6.10
C ALA A 113 -6.98 18.18 -7.23
N HIS A 114 -7.81 17.50 -8.02
CA HIS A 114 -8.59 18.09 -9.12
C HIS A 114 -10.04 18.43 -8.73
N GLY A 115 -10.39 18.40 -7.44
CA GLY A 115 -11.73 18.76 -6.97
C GLY A 115 -12.81 17.72 -7.28
N ILE A 116 -12.42 16.53 -7.73
CA ILE A 116 -13.34 15.39 -7.86
C ILE A 116 -13.42 14.74 -6.49
N THR A 117 -14.53 14.92 -5.79
CA THR A 117 -14.69 14.51 -4.38
C THR A 117 -15.61 13.31 -4.20
N ASP A 118 -16.10 12.72 -5.28
CA ASP A 118 -16.98 11.54 -5.22
C ASP A 118 -16.29 10.38 -4.48
N PRO A 119 -16.91 9.81 -3.43
CA PRO A 119 -16.37 8.66 -2.73
C PRO A 119 -16.45 7.44 -3.64
N ILE A 120 -15.39 6.61 -3.61
CA ILE A 120 -15.31 5.38 -4.41
C ILE A 120 -15.39 4.18 -3.48
N GLU A 121 -16.44 3.39 -3.64
CA GLU A 121 -16.68 2.15 -2.89
C GLU A 121 -16.05 0.93 -3.60
N GLY A 122 -15.84 -0.17 -2.89
CA GLY A 122 -15.31 -1.42 -3.46
C GLY A 122 -13.79 -1.55 -3.45
N TYR A 123 -13.06 -0.51 -3.01
CA TYR A 123 -11.60 -0.46 -3.07
C TYR A 123 -10.97 -0.15 -1.71
N GLY A 124 -11.64 -0.44 -0.59
CA GLY A 124 -11.08 -0.19 0.74
C GLY A 124 -11.30 1.23 1.23
N ARG A 125 -10.51 1.65 2.23
CA ARG A 125 -10.82 2.85 3.04
C ARG A 125 -10.47 4.16 2.32
N LEU A 126 -9.27 4.27 1.77
CA LEU A 126 -8.76 5.53 1.22
C LEU A 126 -9.63 6.12 0.10
N PRO A 127 -10.12 5.35 -0.89
CA PRO A 127 -10.91 5.92 -2.00
C PRO A 127 -12.24 6.55 -1.57
N ARG A 128 -12.74 6.25 -0.37
CA ARG A 128 -13.94 6.88 0.22
C ARG A 128 -13.66 8.27 0.80
N GLU A 129 -12.40 8.58 1.10
CA GLU A 129 -11.99 9.89 1.62
C GLU A 129 -12.16 10.96 0.53
N THR A 130 -12.91 12.02 0.84
CA THR A 130 -13.32 13.06 -0.13
C THR A 130 -12.35 14.23 -0.23
N SER A 131 -11.27 14.24 0.56
CA SER A 131 -10.25 15.30 0.61
C SER A 131 -8.87 14.73 0.92
N ILE A 132 -7.82 15.45 0.52
CA ILE A 132 -6.42 15.11 0.84
C ILE A 132 -6.12 15.36 2.33
N THR A 133 -6.62 16.48 2.88
CA THR A 133 -6.57 16.88 4.29
C THR A 133 -7.92 16.63 4.92
#